data_AF-A0A9Q0Y0N1-F1
#
_entry.id   AF-A0A9Q0Y0N1-F1
#
_cell.length_a   1.000
_cell.length_b   1.000
_cell.length_c   1.000
_cell.angle_alpha   90.00
_cell.angle_beta   90.00
_cell.angle_gamma   90.00
#
_symmetry.space_group_name_H-M   'P 1'
#
loop_
_entity.id
_entity.type
_entity.pdbx_description
1 polymer ?
#
loop_
_entity_poly.entity_id
_entity_poly.type
_entity_poly.pdbx_seq_one_letter_code
_entity_poly.pdbx_strand_id
1 'polypeptide(L)'
;MEEGVRWCYRGDPQEGQSAPLVQFTNGKLKRPENVRFTIYRNNDTSNPRKRKKAILNAETDRMSYIGSNFGPGAPKCNTLCRYYVGVLDKNSGEMEVYNAELFNMQPLLPDNAADDDISEYLTRSYREKVDLCIEAFGTNKQRKALNSRRMHEVGKEVLNKAVVKAAEDIIEDKGVDALVTDAAKDEKGNASLVLPPCHEDAEKPEEVYRFEDIISSAEYEALQVPAAALMNATSEEILKMAEEKRYCSFVLDELRSMPLDKKSRDHKARCLWFLDCLVKLSGQRTVKKKQALGPDCPEVVSSKLVKTFTALSYGGGRIQNQVSASMKTKITAYAIALALHINNFQTDLTVLQRDLRLRDTRILDIAKAMRLKITKSKGLSGLDEHKIGTLSLPLPVYKMTPSQRRRSVR
;
A
#
# COMPACT_ATOMS: atom_id res chain seq x y z
N MET A 1 -50.86 67.91 -2.38
CA MET A 1 -51.43 66.66 -2.92
C MET A 1 -50.25 65.78 -3.26
N GLU A 2 -50.19 64.55 -2.77
CA GLU A 2 -49.11 63.63 -3.17
C GLU A 2 -49.52 62.97 -4.48
N GLU A 3 -48.81 63.29 -5.56
CA GLU A 3 -49.03 62.68 -6.87
C GLU A 3 -48.48 61.24 -6.83
N GLY A 4 -49.39 60.29 -6.60
CA GLY A 4 -49.05 58.88 -6.48
C GLY A 4 -48.48 58.34 -7.79
N VAL A 5 -47.16 58.06 -7.79
CA VAL A 5 -46.41 57.52 -8.93
C VAL A 5 -47.14 56.36 -9.59
N ARG A 6 -47.49 56.50 -10.87
CA ARG A 6 -48.25 55.49 -11.62
C ARG A 6 -47.30 54.51 -12.29
N TRP A 7 -47.27 53.26 -11.81
CA TRP A 7 -46.40 52.22 -12.36
C TRP A 7 -47.12 51.40 -13.44
N CYS A 8 -46.58 51.42 -14.67
CA CYS A 8 -47.14 50.77 -15.85
C CYS A 8 -46.24 49.63 -16.32
N TYR A 9 -46.72 48.38 -16.22
CA TYR A 9 -45.96 47.20 -16.69
C TYR A 9 -46.03 47.09 -18.22
N ARG A 10 -44.87 47.14 -18.88
CA ARG A 10 -44.70 47.08 -20.34
C ARG A 10 -44.31 45.70 -20.87
N GLY A 11 -43.86 44.79 -20.00
CA GLY A 11 -43.42 43.45 -20.41
C GLY A 11 -41.96 43.42 -20.83
N ASP A 12 -41.65 42.77 -21.95
CA ASP A 12 -40.28 42.73 -22.48
C ASP A 12 -40.00 44.03 -23.28
N PRO A 13 -38.83 44.68 -23.12
CA PRO A 13 -38.48 45.92 -23.85
C PRO A 13 -38.32 45.72 -25.38
N GLN A 14 -38.14 44.48 -25.82
CA GLN A 14 -38.19 44.03 -27.21
C GLN A 14 -38.93 42.68 -27.24
N GLU A 15 -39.58 42.32 -28.34
CA GLU A 15 -40.46 41.14 -28.39
C GLU A 15 -39.73 39.84 -28.04
N GLY A 16 -40.09 39.22 -26.91
CA GLY A 16 -39.44 38.02 -26.39
C GLY A 16 -38.03 38.23 -25.80
N GLN A 17 -37.65 39.48 -25.51
CA GLN A 17 -36.32 39.87 -25.04
C GLN A 17 -36.39 40.73 -23.77
N SER A 18 -36.28 40.08 -22.62
CA SER A 18 -36.00 40.70 -21.31
C SER A 18 -34.77 41.61 -21.35
N ALA A 19 -34.74 42.66 -20.53
CA ALA A 19 -33.58 43.53 -20.33
C ALA A 19 -32.39 42.75 -19.70
N PRO A 20 -31.21 42.69 -20.33
CA PRO A 20 -30.04 42.03 -19.75
C PRO A 20 -29.38 42.92 -18.69
N LEU A 21 -29.36 42.45 -17.44
CA LEU A 21 -28.61 43.06 -16.34
C LEU A 21 -27.28 42.31 -16.16
N VAL A 22 -26.16 43.03 -16.19
CA VAL A 22 -24.81 42.44 -16.15
C VAL A 22 -24.07 42.75 -14.85
N GLN A 23 -23.56 41.71 -14.20
CA GLN A 23 -22.66 41.84 -13.06
C GLN A 23 -21.29 41.23 -13.41
N PHE A 24 -20.28 42.06 -13.59
CA PHE A 24 -18.91 41.61 -13.82
C PHE A 24 -18.22 41.25 -12.51
N THR A 25 -17.61 40.08 -12.48
CA THR A 25 -16.78 39.58 -11.37
C THR A 25 -15.64 40.53 -10.99
N ASN A 26 -15.04 41.20 -11.98
CA ASN A 26 -13.93 42.14 -11.79
C ASN A 26 -14.36 43.58 -11.40
N GLY A 27 -15.62 43.79 -11.00
CA GLY A 27 -16.14 45.09 -10.58
C GLY A 27 -16.83 45.88 -11.71
N LYS A 28 -16.95 47.21 -11.55
CA LYS A 28 -17.69 48.06 -12.49
C LYS A 28 -16.85 48.44 -13.73
N LEU A 29 -17.46 48.38 -14.91
CA LEU A 29 -16.87 48.89 -16.15
C LEU A 29 -16.60 50.40 -16.04
N LYS A 30 -15.37 50.82 -16.38
CA LYS A 30 -14.98 52.25 -16.42
C LYS A 30 -15.27 52.93 -17.76
N ARG A 31 -15.43 52.15 -18.83
CA ARG A 31 -15.82 52.59 -20.18
C ARG A 31 -16.79 51.53 -20.75
N PRO A 32 -18.12 51.75 -20.70
CA PRO A 32 -19.07 50.77 -21.23
C PRO A 32 -19.07 50.70 -22.76
N GLU A 33 -18.66 51.78 -23.44
CA GLU A 33 -18.59 51.90 -24.90
C GLU A 33 -17.56 50.95 -25.55
N ASN A 34 -16.49 50.59 -24.82
CA ASN A 34 -15.46 49.64 -25.26
C ASN A 34 -15.86 48.16 -25.11
N VAL A 35 -17.15 47.85 -24.88
CA VAL A 35 -17.62 46.48 -24.61
C VAL A 35 -18.68 46.04 -25.62
N ARG A 36 -18.33 45.06 -26.45
CA ARG A 36 -19.26 44.47 -27.42
C ARG A 36 -20.04 43.33 -26.77
N PHE A 37 -21.33 43.58 -26.51
CA PHE A 37 -22.24 42.56 -26.00
C PHE A 37 -22.86 41.72 -27.15
N THR A 38 -23.03 40.42 -26.93
CA THR A 38 -23.72 39.51 -27.88
C THR A 38 -24.48 38.44 -27.12
N ILE A 39 -25.80 38.37 -27.33
CA ILE A 39 -26.70 37.41 -26.67
C ILE A 39 -26.98 36.24 -27.61
N TYR A 40 -26.72 35.03 -27.13
CA TYR A 40 -27.12 33.77 -27.76
C TYR A 40 -28.31 33.18 -26.99
N ARG A 41 -29.44 32.98 -27.66
CA ARG A 41 -30.61 32.28 -27.10
C ARG A 41 -30.72 30.87 -27.68
N ASN A 42 -31.35 29.99 -26.91
CA ASN A 42 -31.64 28.63 -27.33
C ASN A 42 -32.96 28.54 -28.11
N ASN A 43 -32.90 28.07 -29.35
CA ASN A 43 -34.05 27.93 -30.25
C ASN A 43 -34.88 26.63 -30.03
N ASP A 44 -34.56 25.81 -29.01
CA ASP A 44 -35.32 24.60 -28.69
C ASP A 44 -36.76 24.92 -28.21
N THR A 45 -37.71 24.77 -29.14
CA THR A 45 -39.15 24.97 -28.92
C THR A 45 -39.82 23.80 -28.18
N SER A 46 -39.20 22.62 -28.14
CA SER A 46 -39.82 21.40 -27.59
C SER A 46 -40.03 21.44 -26.08
N ASN A 47 -39.23 22.25 -25.37
CA ASN A 47 -39.18 22.24 -23.93
C ASN A 47 -39.16 23.67 -23.35
N PRO A 48 -40.25 24.13 -22.69
CA PRO A 48 -40.38 25.52 -22.24
C PRO A 48 -39.34 25.91 -21.17
N ARG A 49 -38.74 24.95 -20.46
CA ARG A 49 -37.62 25.21 -19.52
C ARG A 49 -36.29 25.45 -20.23
N LYS A 50 -36.15 25.00 -21.48
CA LYS A 50 -34.97 25.23 -22.33
C LYS A 50 -35.08 26.52 -23.16
N ARG A 51 -36.29 26.93 -23.56
CA ARG A 51 -36.56 28.14 -24.38
C ARG A 51 -36.08 29.44 -23.72
N LYS A 52 -36.00 29.48 -22.39
CA LYS A 52 -35.48 30.64 -21.62
C LYS A 52 -33.97 30.63 -21.40
N LYS A 53 -33.22 29.68 -21.96
CA LYS A 53 -31.76 29.65 -21.82
C LYS A 53 -31.10 30.69 -22.72
N ALA A 54 -30.29 31.54 -22.10
CA ALA A 54 -29.46 32.53 -22.78
C ALA A 54 -28.02 32.51 -22.25
N ILE A 55 -27.09 32.80 -23.14
CA ILE A 55 -25.67 33.08 -22.85
C ILE A 55 -25.39 34.48 -23.36
N LEU A 56 -24.74 35.30 -22.55
CA LEU A 56 -24.23 36.61 -22.94
C LEU A 56 -22.71 36.55 -23.01
N ASN A 57 -22.15 36.93 -24.15
CA ASN A 57 -20.73 37.27 -24.30
C ASN A 57 -20.57 38.79 -24.20
N ALA A 58 -19.49 39.24 -23.56
CA ALA A 58 -19.06 40.63 -23.50
C ALA A 58 -17.56 40.68 -23.85
N GLU A 59 -17.27 41.10 -25.09
CA GLU A 59 -15.94 41.15 -25.67
C GLU A 59 -15.33 42.54 -25.48
N THR A 60 -14.03 42.59 -25.15
CA THR A 60 -13.25 43.83 -24.95
C THR A 60 -11.85 43.65 -25.53
N ASP A 61 -11.16 44.76 -25.83
CA ASP A 61 -9.81 44.84 -26.45
C ASP A 61 -8.73 43.93 -25.85
N ARG A 62 -8.95 43.35 -24.67
CA ARG A 62 -7.97 42.52 -23.93
C ARG A 62 -8.52 41.21 -23.36
N MET A 63 -9.83 41.05 -23.26
CA MET A 63 -10.43 39.87 -22.63
C MET A 63 -11.93 39.75 -22.95
N SER A 64 -12.40 38.51 -23.13
CA SER A 64 -13.83 38.20 -23.24
C SER A 64 -14.39 37.75 -21.89
N TYR A 65 -15.66 38.06 -21.65
CA TYR A 65 -16.40 37.60 -20.48
C TYR A 65 -17.66 36.85 -20.92
N ILE A 66 -17.93 35.71 -20.29
CA ILE A 66 -19.13 34.90 -20.55
C ILE A 66 -19.99 34.86 -19.28
N GLY A 67 -21.30 35.00 -19.44
CA GLY A 67 -22.30 34.75 -18.39
C GLY A 67 -23.50 33.99 -18.94
N SER A 68 -24.02 33.04 -18.17
CA SER A 68 -25.21 32.26 -18.53
C SER A 68 -26.33 32.44 -17.50
N ASN A 69 -27.58 32.46 -17.96
CA ASN A 69 -28.75 32.45 -17.07
C ASN A 69 -29.12 31.03 -16.58
N PHE A 70 -28.34 30.01 -16.96
CA PHE A 70 -28.51 28.60 -16.59
C PHE A 70 -27.17 27.92 -16.26
N GLY A 71 -27.23 26.79 -15.55
CA GLY A 71 -26.05 26.01 -15.15
C GLY A 71 -25.50 26.41 -13.77
N PRO A 72 -24.39 25.79 -13.31
CA PRO A 72 -23.90 25.95 -11.94
C PRO A 72 -23.33 27.36 -11.64
N GLY A 73 -22.89 28.12 -12.65
CA GLY A 73 -22.41 29.50 -12.51
C GLY A 73 -23.50 30.58 -12.57
N ALA A 74 -24.74 30.22 -12.95
CA ALA A 74 -25.84 31.16 -13.03
C ALA A 74 -26.27 31.67 -11.65
N PRO A 75 -26.80 32.90 -11.53
CA PRO A 75 -27.42 33.36 -10.29
C PRO A 75 -28.55 32.40 -9.88
N LYS A 76 -28.50 31.90 -8.63
CA LYS A 76 -29.42 30.84 -8.13
C LYS A 76 -30.91 31.26 -8.07
N CYS A 77 -31.21 32.52 -8.38
CA CYS A 77 -32.53 33.13 -8.45
C CYS A 77 -33.28 32.72 -9.73
N ASN A 78 -33.59 31.43 -9.93
CA ASN A 78 -34.27 30.97 -11.16
C ASN A 78 -35.49 30.05 -10.96
N THR A 79 -36.24 30.27 -9.88
CA THR A 79 -37.66 29.88 -9.73
C THR A 79 -38.46 30.84 -8.85
N LEU A 80 -37.88 31.31 -7.74
CA LEU A 80 -38.59 32.06 -6.69
C LEU A 80 -38.48 33.60 -6.79
N CYS A 81 -37.63 34.13 -7.66
CA CYS A 81 -37.43 35.58 -7.81
C CYS A 81 -37.56 35.96 -9.29
N ARG A 82 -38.12 37.15 -9.57
CA ARG A 82 -38.08 37.81 -10.88
C ARG A 82 -37.50 39.20 -10.69
N TYR A 83 -36.71 39.65 -11.68
CA TYR A 83 -36.18 41.00 -11.71
C TYR A 83 -36.92 41.82 -12.75
N TYR A 84 -37.06 43.11 -12.47
CA TYR A 84 -37.64 44.09 -13.36
C TYR A 84 -36.78 45.36 -13.35
N VAL A 85 -36.74 46.08 -14.47
CA VAL A 85 -36.16 47.43 -14.57
C VAL A 85 -37.30 48.43 -14.60
N GLY A 86 -37.28 49.38 -13.66
CA GLY A 86 -38.19 50.52 -13.65
C GLY A 86 -37.53 51.75 -14.28
N VAL A 87 -38.19 52.38 -15.25
CA VAL A 87 -37.82 53.68 -15.81
C VAL A 87 -38.84 54.69 -15.33
N LEU A 88 -38.44 55.59 -14.43
CA LEU A 88 -39.29 56.65 -13.88
C LEU A 88 -39.04 57.96 -14.63
N ASP A 89 -40.05 58.50 -15.29
CA ASP A 89 -40.02 59.90 -15.70
C ASP A 89 -40.40 60.78 -14.49
N LYS A 90 -39.50 61.69 -14.15
CA LYS A 90 -39.66 62.63 -13.02
C LYS A 90 -40.62 63.77 -13.33
N ASN A 91 -40.93 64.01 -14.61
CA ASN A 91 -41.76 65.14 -15.03
C ASN A 91 -43.25 64.77 -15.10
N SER A 92 -43.58 63.52 -15.46
CA SER A 92 -44.96 62.99 -15.48
C SER A 92 -45.33 62.16 -14.24
N GLY A 93 -44.34 61.66 -13.48
CA GLY A 93 -44.59 60.74 -12.38
C GLY A 93 -45.02 59.33 -12.82
N GLU A 94 -44.90 59.00 -14.11
CA GLU A 94 -45.18 57.66 -14.63
C GLU A 94 -43.91 56.78 -14.67
N MET A 95 -44.08 55.50 -14.36
CA MET A 95 -42.99 54.57 -14.04
C MET A 95 -43.13 53.26 -14.83
N GLU A 96 -42.38 53.13 -15.92
CA GLU A 96 -42.48 51.99 -16.83
C GLU A 96 -41.68 50.79 -16.33
N VAL A 97 -42.31 49.62 -16.24
CA VAL A 97 -41.71 48.39 -15.69
C VAL A 97 -41.49 47.34 -16.77
N TYR A 98 -40.23 46.96 -16.96
CA TYR A 98 -39.77 46.00 -17.95
C TYR A 98 -39.21 44.72 -17.29
N ASN A 99 -39.41 43.56 -17.90
CA ASN A 99 -38.79 42.30 -17.48
C ASN A 99 -37.27 42.35 -17.57
N ALA A 100 -36.56 41.73 -16.62
CA ALA A 100 -35.10 41.70 -16.61
C ALA A 100 -34.51 40.31 -16.31
N GLU A 101 -33.39 39.99 -16.94
CA GLU A 101 -32.60 38.77 -16.75
C GLU A 101 -31.19 39.11 -16.27
N LEU A 102 -30.72 38.44 -15.21
CA LEU A 102 -29.43 38.71 -14.57
C LEU A 102 -28.35 37.75 -15.10
N PHE A 103 -27.23 38.32 -15.56
CA PHE A 103 -26.06 37.60 -16.06
C PHE A 103 -24.83 37.91 -15.21
N ASN A 104 -24.28 36.88 -14.57
CA ASN A 104 -22.99 36.95 -13.86
C ASN A 104 -21.87 36.72 -14.87
N MET A 105 -21.08 37.74 -15.16
CA MET A 105 -20.03 37.71 -16.19
C MET A 105 -18.69 37.28 -15.59
N GLN A 106 -18.19 36.13 -16.03
CA GLN A 106 -16.90 35.55 -15.62
C GLN A 106 -15.86 35.70 -16.73
N PRO A 107 -14.56 35.90 -16.39
CA PRO A 107 -13.51 36.10 -17.38
C PRO A 107 -13.18 34.79 -18.10
N LEU A 108 -13.19 34.83 -19.44
CA LEU A 108 -12.68 33.72 -20.26
C LEU A 108 -11.16 33.88 -20.38
N LEU A 109 -10.43 33.22 -19.49
CA LEU A 109 -8.97 33.08 -19.57
C LEU A 109 -8.64 31.94 -20.55
N PRO A 110 -7.75 32.13 -21.53
CA PRO A 110 -7.43 31.10 -22.53
C PRO A 110 -6.81 29.84 -21.91
N ASP A 111 -5.98 29.98 -20.86
CA ASP A 111 -5.42 28.84 -20.11
C ASP A 111 -6.48 28.04 -19.31
N ASN A 112 -7.69 28.59 -19.14
CA ASN A 112 -8.84 27.90 -18.56
C ASN A 112 -9.79 27.34 -19.63
N ALA A 113 -9.32 27.19 -20.88
CA ALA A 113 -9.82 26.16 -21.78
C ALA A 113 -9.42 24.77 -21.23
N ALA A 114 -10.02 24.40 -20.10
CA ALA A 114 -10.28 23.01 -19.80
C ALA A 114 -11.33 22.53 -20.81
N ASP A 115 -10.88 22.25 -22.03
CA ASP A 115 -11.63 21.39 -22.93
C ASP A 115 -11.90 20.09 -22.17
N ASP A 116 -13.18 19.81 -21.91
CA ASP A 116 -13.66 18.44 -21.69
C ASP A 116 -13.48 17.73 -23.05
N ASP A 117 -12.22 17.43 -23.39
CA ASP A 117 -11.86 17.11 -24.77
C ASP A 117 -12.47 15.77 -25.17
N ILE A 118 -13.50 15.87 -26.00
CA ILE A 118 -14.20 14.73 -26.56
C ILE A 118 -13.23 13.96 -27.48
N SER A 119 -12.15 14.58 -28.00
CA SER A 119 -11.07 13.88 -28.69
C SER A 119 -10.28 12.96 -27.74
N GLU A 120 -9.80 13.42 -26.58
CA GLU A 120 -9.25 12.56 -25.52
C GLU A 120 -10.25 11.46 -25.11
N TYR A 121 -11.53 11.81 -24.91
CA TYR A 121 -12.52 10.79 -24.55
C TYR A 121 -12.73 9.78 -25.69
N LEU A 122 -12.62 10.16 -26.96
CA LEU A 122 -12.75 9.23 -28.08
C LEU A 122 -11.50 8.36 -28.23
N THR A 123 -10.30 8.93 -28.18
CA THR A 123 -9.01 8.22 -28.35
C THR A 123 -8.68 7.26 -27.20
N ARG A 124 -9.09 7.56 -25.97
CA ARG A 124 -8.89 6.67 -24.80
C ARG A 124 -9.46 5.28 -25.02
N SER A 125 -8.71 4.26 -24.62
CA SER A 125 -9.07 2.84 -24.70
C SER A 125 -10.35 2.54 -23.92
N TYR A 126 -11.10 1.52 -24.35
CA TYR A 126 -12.25 0.98 -23.61
C TYR A 126 -11.87 0.67 -22.14
N ARG A 127 -10.64 0.20 -21.91
CA ARG A 127 -10.13 -0.11 -20.57
C ARG A 127 -9.93 1.13 -19.71
N GLU A 128 -9.46 2.22 -20.29
CA GLU A 128 -9.25 3.51 -19.60
C GLU A 128 -10.59 4.17 -19.28
N LYS A 129 -11.56 4.08 -20.19
CA LYS A 129 -12.97 4.48 -19.95
C LYS A 129 -13.56 3.75 -18.76
N VAL A 130 -13.38 2.42 -18.67
CA VAL A 130 -13.83 1.60 -17.52
C VAL A 130 -13.08 1.99 -16.24
N ASP A 131 -11.76 2.18 -16.30
CA ASP A 131 -10.94 2.59 -15.15
C ASP A 131 -11.37 3.98 -14.61
N LEU A 132 -11.68 4.94 -15.49
CA LEU A 132 -12.24 6.26 -15.13
C LEU A 132 -13.64 6.15 -14.50
N CYS A 133 -14.51 5.27 -15.02
CA CYS A 133 -15.81 5.01 -14.39
C CYS A 133 -15.67 4.37 -12.99
N ILE A 134 -14.67 3.51 -12.79
CA ILE A 134 -14.36 2.95 -11.46
C ILE A 134 -13.80 4.02 -10.51
N GLU A 135 -13.02 4.96 -11.03
CA GLU A 135 -12.50 6.10 -10.26
C GLU A 135 -13.64 7.05 -9.84
N ALA A 136 -14.49 7.48 -10.78
CA ALA A 136 -15.60 8.40 -10.51
C ALA A 136 -16.74 7.77 -9.69
N PHE A 137 -17.20 6.56 -10.03
CA PHE A 137 -18.42 5.95 -9.47
C PHE A 137 -18.22 4.57 -8.83
N GLY A 138 -17.04 3.97 -8.92
CA GLY A 138 -16.77 2.64 -8.38
C GLY A 138 -16.78 2.59 -6.85
N THR A 139 -17.17 1.43 -6.30
CA THR A 139 -17.14 1.18 -4.86
C THR A 139 -15.70 1.25 -4.31
N ASN A 140 -15.56 1.49 -3.01
CA ASN A 140 -14.25 1.51 -2.33
C ASN A 140 -13.41 0.23 -2.57
N LYS A 141 -14.06 -0.92 -2.80
CA LYS A 141 -13.40 -2.18 -3.18
C LYS A 141 -12.83 -2.13 -4.60
N GLN A 142 -13.57 -1.59 -5.56
CA GLN A 142 -13.14 -1.45 -6.96
C GLN A 142 -12.06 -0.36 -7.10
N ARG A 143 -12.24 0.82 -6.48
CA ARG A 143 -11.22 1.88 -6.43
C ARG A 143 -9.88 1.39 -5.85
N LYS A 144 -9.92 0.59 -4.77
CA LYS A 144 -8.71 0.00 -4.18
C LYS A 144 -8.04 -1.03 -5.11
N ALA A 145 -8.81 -1.79 -5.88
CA ALA A 145 -8.27 -2.71 -6.89
C ALA A 145 -7.64 -1.95 -8.08
N LEU A 146 -8.26 -0.87 -8.53
CA LEU A 146 -7.74 0.02 -9.58
C LEU A 146 -6.40 0.64 -9.16
N ASN A 147 -6.33 1.25 -7.97
CA ASN A 147 -5.10 1.87 -7.47
C ASN A 147 -4.00 0.82 -7.24
N SER A 148 -4.35 -0.39 -6.78
CA SER A 148 -3.38 -1.50 -6.70
C SER A 148 -2.83 -1.88 -8.07
N ARG A 149 -3.67 -1.95 -9.12
CA ARG A 149 -3.22 -2.22 -10.49
C ARG A 149 -2.28 -1.11 -10.98
N ARG A 150 -2.68 0.16 -10.91
CA ARG A 150 -1.85 1.30 -11.32
C ARG A 150 -0.49 1.32 -10.62
N MET A 151 -0.45 1.02 -9.31
CA MET A 151 0.82 0.92 -8.57
C MET A 151 1.71 -0.25 -9.04
N HIS A 152 1.14 -1.40 -9.43
CA HIS A 152 1.92 -2.50 -10.01
C HIS A 152 2.37 -2.20 -11.45
N GLU A 153 1.60 -1.41 -12.20
CA GLU A 153 1.88 -1.00 -13.58
C GLU A 153 3.07 -0.01 -13.61
N VAL A 154 3.01 1.07 -12.81
CA VAL A 154 4.14 2.00 -12.58
C VAL A 154 5.35 1.28 -11.97
N GLY A 155 5.13 0.37 -11.02
CA GLY A 155 6.20 -0.44 -10.45
C GLY A 155 6.91 -1.31 -11.49
N LYS A 156 6.18 -1.84 -12.49
CA LYS A 156 6.75 -2.58 -13.61
C LYS A 156 7.54 -1.67 -14.56
N GLU A 157 7.06 -0.46 -14.86
CA GLU A 157 7.81 0.47 -15.71
C GLU A 157 9.10 0.98 -15.06
N VAL A 158 9.06 1.34 -13.78
CA VAL A 158 10.26 1.75 -13.03
C VAL A 158 11.24 0.59 -12.90
N LEU A 159 10.76 -0.63 -12.62
CA LEU A 159 11.60 -1.82 -12.62
C LEU A 159 12.18 -2.11 -14.00
N ASN A 160 11.39 -2.04 -15.08
CA ASN A 160 11.88 -2.25 -16.44
C ASN A 160 12.95 -1.22 -16.83
N LYS A 161 12.77 0.08 -16.51
CA LYS A 161 13.79 1.11 -16.78
C LYS A 161 15.05 0.90 -15.95
N ALA A 162 14.92 0.48 -14.69
CA ALA A 162 16.06 0.14 -13.85
C ALA A 162 16.80 -1.13 -14.31
N VAL A 163 16.07 -2.15 -14.81
CA VAL A 163 16.63 -3.40 -15.33
C VAL A 163 17.27 -3.20 -16.71
N VAL A 164 16.68 -2.39 -17.60
CA VAL A 164 17.30 -2.00 -18.87
C VAL A 164 18.61 -1.25 -18.59
N LYS A 165 18.57 -0.23 -17.72
CA LYS A 165 19.79 0.50 -17.38
C LYS A 165 20.84 -0.40 -16.70
N ALA A 166 20.45 -1.25 -15.76
CA ALA A 166 21.39 -2.17 -15.13
C ALA A 166 21.93 -3.22 -16.12
N ALA A 167 21.16 -3.63 -17.13
CA ALA A 167 21.66 -4.48 -18.20
C ALA A 167 22.65 -3.73 -19.11
N GLU A 168 22.38 -2.47 -19.46
CA GLU A 168 23.32 -1.60 -20.18
C GLU A 168 24.63 -1.44 -19.39
N ASP A 169 24.54 -0.99 -18.12
CA ASP A 169 25.68 -0.79 -17.22
C ASP A 169 26.51 -2.09 -17.03
N ILE A 170 25.89 -3.29 -17.00
CA ILE A 170 26.60 -4.58 -16.80
C ILE A 170 27.11 -5.19 -18.11
N ILE A 171 26.44 -4.95 -19.25
CA ILE A 171 26.92 -5.43 -20.57
C ILE A 171 28.23 -4.72 -20.94
N GLU A 172 28.35 -3.41 -20.66
CA GLU A 172 29.61 -2.67 -20.85
C GLU A 172 30.72 -3.17 -19.90
N ASP A 173 30.42 -3.45 -18.63
CA ASP A 173 31.42 -3.83 -17.61
C ASP A 173 31.91 -5.29 -17.71
N LYS A 174 31.09 -6.23 -18.22
CA LYS A 174 31.36 -7.69 -18.10
C LYS A 174 31.22 -8.54 -19.36
N GLY A 175 30.59 -8.04 -20.41
CA GLY A 175 30.42 -8.77 -21.67
C GLY A 175 29.44 -9.97 -21.60
N VAL A 176 29.10 -10.51 -22.77
CA VAL A 176 27.96 -11.41 -22.96
C VAL A 176 28.19 -12.82 -22.37
N ASP A 177 29.39 -13.38 -22.48
CA ASP A 177 29.68 -14.75 -22.04
C ASP A 177 29.66 -14.91 -20.51
N ALA A 178 30.05 -13.86 -19.77
CA ALA A 178 29.93 -13.83 -18.32
C ALA A 178 28.45 -13.85 -17.87
N LEU A 179 27.59 -13.10 -18.56
CA LEU A 179 26.15 -12.99 -18.28
C LEU A 179 25.40 -14.32 -18.46
N VAL A 180 25.73 -15.09 -19.51
CA VAL A 180 25.14 -16.44 -19.72
C VAL A 180 25.46 -17.37 -18.56
N THR A 181 26.65 -17.23 -17.96
CA THR A 181 27.13 -18.07 -16.86
C THR A 181 26.49 -17.71 -15.50
N ASP A 182 26.07 -16.45 -15.31
CA ASP A 182 25.36 -16.00 -14.09
C ASP A 182 23.84 -16.17 -14.19
N ALA A 183 23.24 -16.02 -15.38
CA ALA A 183 21.82 -16.31 -15.61
C ALA A 183 21.44 -17.76 -15.23
N ALA A 184 22.37 -18.72 -15.38
CA ALA A 184 22.20 -20.10 -14.95
C ALA A 184 22.13 -20.28 -13.41
N LYS A 185 22.49 -19.27 -12.62
CA LYS A 185 22.42 -19.28 -11.15
C LYS A 185 21.17 -18.58 -10.62
N ASP A 186 20.72 -17.53 -11.30
CA ASP A 186 19.70 -16.59 -10.81
C ASP A 186 18.28 -17.18 -10.71
N GLU A 187 17.99 -18.26 -11.45
CA GLU A 187 16.76 -19.07 -11.28
C GLU A 187 16.54 -19.56 -9.81
N LYS A 188 17.61 -19.66 -9.00
CA LYS A 188 17.53 -20.02 -7.57
C LYS A 188 17.21 -18.83 -6.64
N GLY A 189 17.40 -17.58 -7.07
CA GLY A 189 17.52 -16.41 -6.19
C GLY A 189 16.29 -16.12 -5.32
N ASN A 190 15.09 -16.18 -5.89
CA ASN A 190 13.85 -15.80 -5.20
C ASN A 190 13.40 -16.78 -4.09
N ALA A 191 13.89 -18.02 -4.11
CA ALA A 191 13.68 -18.98 -3.01
C ALA A 191 14.85 -18.93 -1.99
N SER A 192 16.08 -18.80 -2.49
CA SER A 192 17.31 -18.78 -1.69
C SER A 192 17.30 -17.73 -0.58
N LEU A 193 16.87 -16.49 -0.87
CA LEU A 193 16.86 -15.36 0.08
C LEU A 193 16.01 -15.56 1.35
N VAL A 194 15.13 -16.58 1.37
CA VAL A 194 14.17 -16.85 2.45
C VAL A 194 14.56 -18.07 3.30
N LEU A 195 15.46 -18.93 2.82
CA LEU A 195 15.99 -20.05 3.59
C LEU A 195 17.39 -19.71 4.15
N PRO A 196 17.90 -20.44 5.16
CA PRO A 196 19.33 -20.48 5.43
C PRO A 196 20.09 -21.06 4.22
N PRO A 197 21.39 -20.76 4.05
CA PRO A 197 22.25 -21.43 3.09
C PRO A 197 22.14 -22.95 3.22
N CYS A 198 21.89 -23.63 2.10
CA CYS A 198 21.67 -25.07 2.05
C CYS A 198 22.81 -25.71 1.23
N HIS A 199 23.67 -26.45 1.90
CA HIS A 199 24.81 -27.14 1.29
C HIS A 199 24.36 -28.55 0.89
N GLU A 200 23.90 -28.71 -0.36
CA GLU A 200 23.29 -29.97 -0.82
C GLU A 200 24.27 -31.14 -0.89
N ASP A 201 25.56 -30.85 -1.06
CA ASP A 201 26.65 -31.82 -1.22
C ASP A 201 27.27 -32.27 0.13
N ALA A 202 26.62 -31.95 1.26
CA ALA A 202 27.09 -32.25 2.60
C ALA A 202 27.00 -33.74 2.95
N GLU A 203 28.09 -34.32 3.48
CA GLU A 203 28.14 -35.72 3.94
C GLU A 203 27.49 -35.94 5.32
N LYS A 204 27.31 -34.86 6.11
CA LYS A 204 26.67 -34.91 7.44
C LYS A 204 25.45 -33.98 7.53
N PRO A 205 24.39 -34.33 8.30
CA PRO A 205 23.27 -33.42 8.57
C PRO A 205 23.69 -32.06 9.13
N GLU A 206 24.74 -32.03 9.95
CA GLU A 206 25.37 -30.82 10.53
C GLU A 206 25.82 -29.80 9.49
N GLU A 207 26.27 -30.29 8.33
CA GLU A 207 26.93 -29.49 7.29
C GLU A 207 25.95 -28.92 6.25
N VAL A 208 24.75 -29.51 6.13
CA VAL A 208 23.68 -29.06 5.22
C VAL A 208 23.22 -27.64 5.56
N TYR A 209 23.10 -27.34 6.86
CA TYR A 209 22.73 -26.03 7.40
C TYR A 209 23.75 -25.64 8.47
N ARG A 210 24.93 -25.17 8.06
CA ARG A 210 26.07 -24.93 8.98
C ARG A 210 25.68 -23.97 10.10
N PHE A 211 26.15 -24.25 11.31
CA PHE A 211 25.88 -23.41 12.48
C PHE A 211 26.33 -21.95 12.27
N GLU A 212 27.49 -21.76 11.63
CA GLU A 212 28.11 -20.46 11.31
C GLU A 212 27.24 -19.57 10.40
N ASP A 213 26.48 -20.19 9.48
CA ASP A 213 25.54 -19.49 8.58
C ASP A 213 24.28 -18.98 9.34
N ILE A 214 23.98 -19.56 10.51
CA ILE A 214 22.83 -19.25 11.36
C ILE A 214 23.22 -18.23 12.44
N ILE A 215 24.29 -18.51 13.18
CA ILE A 215 24.86 -17.66 14.25
C ILE A 215 26.35 -17.48 13.99
N SER A 216 26.79 -16.25 13.77
CA SER A 216 28.22 -15.94 13.59
C SER A 216 28.96 -15.89 14.92
N SER A 217 30.26 -16.16 14.92
CA SER A 217 31.10 -16.19 16.14
C SER A 217 30.96 -14.95 17.03
N ALA A 218 30.89 -13.76 16.44
CA ALA A 218 30.69 -12.49 17.17
C ALA A 218 29.31 -12.37 17.85
N GLU A 219 28.26 -13.02 17.31
CA GLU A 219 26.98 -13.16 18.02
C GLU A 219 27.07 -14.25 19.08
N TYR A 220 27.70 -15.39 18.76
CA TYR A 220 27.80 -16.53 19.65
C TYR A 220 28.50 -16.19 20.98
N GLU A 221 29.57 -15.39 20.96
CA GLU A 221 30.19 -14.92 22.20
C GLU A 221 29.38 -13.82 22.90
N ALA A 222 28.72 -12.93 22.16
CA ALA A 222 27.82 -11.94 22.76
C ALA A 222 26.62 -12.59 23.50
N LEU A 223 26.23 -13.81 23.11
CA LEU A 223 25.18 -14.59 23.77
C LEU A 223 25.59 -15.16 25.14
N GLN A 224 26.88 -15.25 25.48
CA GLN A 224 27.33 -15.92 26.71
C GLN A 224 26.71 -15.33 27.98
N VAL A 225 26.71 -14.00 28.12
CA VAL A 225 26.20 -13.29 29.30
C VAL A 225 24.68 -13.48 29.47
N PRO A 226 23.81 -13.19 28.48
CA PRO A 226 22.37 -13.38 28.65
C PRO A 226 21.95 -14.85 28.72
N ALA A 227 22.71 -15.78 28.12
CA ALA A 227 22.43 -17.22 28.20
C ALA A 227 22.77 -17.83 29.58
N ALA A 228 23.65 -17.22 30.37
CA ALA A 228 24.03 -17.73 31.70
C ALA A 228 22.84 -17.91 32.65
N ALA A 229 21.81 -17.06 32.53
CA ALA A 229 20.57 -17.19 33.29
C ALA A 229 19.76 -18.44 32.89
N LEU A 230 19.79 -18.85 31.62
CA LEU A 230 19.17 -20.10 31.14
C LEU A 230 20.01 -21.33 31.51
N MET A 231 21.34 -21.21 31.49
CA MET A 231 22.25 -22.31 31.85
C MET A 231 22.02 -22.80 33.28
N ASN A 232 21.81 -21.89 34.23
CA ASN A 232 21.69 -22.23 35.66
C ASN A 232 20.25 -22.36 36.18
N ALA A 233 19.24 -22.22 35.31
CA ALA A 233 17.83 -22.21 35.71
C ALA A 233 17.41 -23.48 36.46
N THR A 234 16.78 -23.29 37.61
CA THR A 234 16.16 -24.34 38.43
C THR A 234 14.73 -24.65 37.95
N SER A 235 14.18 -25.80 38.37
CA SER A 235 12.80 -26.20 38.05
C SER A 235 11.74 -25.17 38.48
N GLU A 236 11.94 -24.52 39.62
CA GLU A 236 11.06 -23.47 40.15
C GLU A 236 11.12 -22.20 39.30
N GLU A 237 12.32 -21.80 38.88
CA GLU A 237 12.50 -20.68 37.95
C GLU A 237 11.92 -20.98 36.57
N ILE A 238 12.00 -22.23 36.08
CA ILE A 238 11.36 -22.63 34.81
C ILE A 238 9.83 -22.52 34.89
N LEU A 239 9.21 -22.92 36.00
CA LEU A 239 7.77 -22.72 36.23
C LEU A 239 7.41 -21.22 36.24
N LYS A 240 8.14 -20.42 37.01
CA LYS A 240 7.95 -18.96 37.07
C LYS A 240 8.15 -18.27 35.70
N MET A 241 9.14 -18.69 34.92
CA MET A 241 9.37 -18.19 33.56
C MET A 241 8.25 -18.56 32.59
N ALA A 242 7.56 -19.68 32.80
CA ALA A 242 6.37 -20.08 32.05
C ALA A 242 5.13 -19.27 32.44
N GLU A 243 4.90 -19.04 33.74
CA GLU A 243 3.81 -18.19 34.25
C GLU A 243 3.92 -16.74 33.76
N GLU A 244 5.13 -16.15 33.88
CA GLU A 244 5.44 -14.81 33.38
C GLU A 244 5.53 -14.75 31.84
N LYS A 245 5.48 -15.90 31.14
CA LYS A 245 5.57 -16.03 29.67
C LYS A 245 6.79 -15.32 29.09
N ARG A 246 7.93 -15.39 29.80
CA ARG A 246 9.19 -14.73 29.39
C ARG A 246 9.81 -15.35 28.14
N TYR A 247 9.60 -16.65 27.93
CA TYR A 247 10.20 -17.45 26.87
C TYR A 247 9.12 -18.25 26.13
N CYS A 248 9.41 -18.66 24.89
CA CYS A 248 8.53 -19.50 24.09
C CYS A 248 8.44 -20.95 24.63
N SER A 249 7.39 -21.69 24.27
CA SER A 249 7.13 -23.02 24.84
C SER A 249 8.21 -24.04 24.48
N PHE A 250 8.77 -23.99 23.26
CA PHE A 250 9.93 -24.79 22.85
C PHE A 250 11.12 -24.61 23.82
N VAL A 251 11.43 -23.38 24.22
CA VAL A 251 12.53 -23.10 25.16
C VAL A 251 12.23 -23.61 26.56
N LEU A 252 10.99 -23.43 27.04
CA LEU A 252 10.59 -23.91 28.37
C LEU A 252 10.56 -25.44 28.49
N ASP A 253 10.27 -26.15 27.39
CA ASP A 253 10.36 -27.60 27.33
C ASP A 253 11.83 -28.07 27.22
N GLU A 254 12.66 -27.43 26.39
CA GLU A 254 14.08 -27.79 26.23
C GLU A 254 14.99 -27.43 27.41
N LEU A 255 14.54 -26.54 28.30
CA LEU A 255 15.20 -26.26 29.59
C LEU A 255 15.04 -27.42 30.59
N ARG A 256 14.04 -28.30 30.40
CA ARG A 256 13.88 -29.52 31.22
C ARG A 256 14.83 -30.64 30.78
N SER A 257 15.33 -30.59 29.54
CA SER A 257 16.20 -31.57 28.90
C SER A 257 17.64 -31.03 28.71
N MET A 258 18.14 -30.26 29.69
CA MET A 258 19.46 -29.62 29.61
C MET A 258 20.60 -30.63 29.83
N PRO A 259 21.69 -30.59 29.03
CA PRO A 259 22.86 -31.45 29.20
C PRO A 259 23.51 -31.36 30.59
N LEU A 260 24.19 -32.43 30.97
CA LEU A 260 25.06 -32.49 32.15
C LEU A 260 26.45 -31.88 31.88
N ASP A 261 26.98 -32.02 30.65
CA ASP A 261 28.25 -31.40 30.27
C ASP A 261 28.11 -29.87 30.21
N LYS A 262 29.02 -29.15 30.89
CA LYS A 262 28.98 -27.69 31.02
C LYS A 262 29.11 -26.95 29.68
N LYS A 263 29.91 -27.45 28.73
CA LYS A 263 30.09 -26.83 27.41
C LYS A 263 28.85 -27.05 26.55
N SER A 264 28.34 -28.28 26.50
CA SER A 264 27.10 -28.59 25.77
C SER A 264 25.89 -27.85 26.35
N ARG A 265 25.86 -27.65 27.67
CA ARG A 265 24.82 -26.89 28.39
C ARG A 265 24.88 -25.38 28.11
N ASP A 266 26.07 -24.78 28.09
CA ASP A 266 26.30 -23.38 27.65
C ASP A 266 25.88 -23.21 26.18
N HIS A 267 26.34 -24.09 25.29
CA HIS A 267 25.96 -24.07 23.88
C HIS A 267 24.43 -24.17 23.69
N LYS A 268 23.75 -25.12 24.34
CA LYS A 268 22.29 -25.25 24.28
C LYS A 268 21.61 -23.98 24.82
N ALA A 269 22.07 -23.42 25.93
CA ALA A 269 21.53 -22.17 26.50
C ALA A 269 21.65 -20.98 25.54
N ARG A 270 22.83 -20.77 24.90
CA ARG A 270 23.03 -19.71 23.90
C ARG A 270 22.09 -19.86 22.70
N CYS A 271 21.96 -21.09 22.20
CA CYS A 271 21.09 -21.40 21.06
C CYS A 271 19.59 -21.22 21.40
N LEU A 272 19.14 -21.67 22.57
CA LEU A 272 17.76 -21.47 23.05
C LEU A 272 17.43 -19.98 23.19
N TRP A 273 18.36 -19.17 23.72
CA TRP A 273 18.15 -17.73 23.88
C TRP A 273 18.03 -17.01 22.52
N PHE A 274 18.85 -17.38 21.53
CA PHE A 274 18.75 -16.82 20.18
C PHE A 274 17.48 -17.27 19.45
N LEU A 275 17.04 -18.52 19.66
CA LEU A 275 15.76 -19.03 19.14
C LEU A 275 14.57 -18.24 19.70
N ASP A 276 14.56 -17.96 21.00
CA ASP A 276 13.53 -17.10 21.61
C ASP A 276 13.56 -15.67 21.06
N CYS A 277 14.74 -15.10 20.78
CA CYS A 277 14.85 -13.81 20.09
C CYS A 277 14.26 -13.84 18.67
N LEU A 278 14.46 -14.92 17.91
CA LEU A 278 13.80 -15.13 16.61
C LEU A 278 12.27 -15.20 16.77
N VAL A 279 11.77 -15.96 17.75
CA VAL A 279 10.32 -16.06 18.03
C VAL A 279 9.74 -14.69 18.41
N LYS A 280 10.37 -13.96 19.32
CA LYS A 280 9.97 -12.60 19.76
C LYS A 280 9.96 -11.61 18.60
N LEU A 281 10.98 -11.64 17.73
CA LEU A 281 11.01 -10.82 16.52
C LEU A 281 9.87 -11.18 15.55
N SER A 282 9.57 -12.48 15.38
CA SER A 282 8.48 -12.95 14.51
C SER A 282 7.10 -12.42 14.94
N GLY A 283 6.91 -12.15 16.24
CA GLY A 283 5.68 -11.58 16.79
C GLY A 283 5.47 -10.11 16.42
N GLN A 284 6.55 -9.35 16.26
CA GLN A 284 6.48 -7.90 16.00
C GLN A 284 5.99 -7.60 14.57
N ARG A 285 5.25 -6.50 14.41
CA ARG A 285 4.89 -5.96 13.09
C ARG A 285 5.90 -4.92 12.63
N THR A 286 6.27 -4.00 13.52
CA THR A 286 7.15 -2.84 13.28
C THR A 286 8.19 -2.77 14.39
N VAL A 287 9.46 -2.62 14.04
CA VAL A 287 10.60 -2.83 14.95
C VAL A 287 11.38 -1.52 15.15
N LYS A 288 11.63 -1.14 16.40
CA LYS A 288 12.41 0.08 16.73
C LYS A 288 13.90 -0.26 16.81
N LYS A 289 14.73 0.31 15.91
CA LYS A 289 16.16 -0.03 15.77
C LYS A 289 16.96 -0.03 17.09
N LYS A 290 16.71 0.92 18.00
CA LYS A 290 17.50 1.06 19.25
C LYS A 290 17.15 0.07 20.38
N GLN A 291 16.00 -0.61 20.33
CA GLN A 291 15.53 -1.53 21.39
C GLN A 291 14.62 -2.61 20.78
N ALA A 292 15.13 -3.35 19.79
CA ALA A 292 14.30 -4.29 19.02
C ALA A 292 13.79 -5.49 19.84
N LEU A 293 14.54 -5.92 20.86
CA LEU A 293 14.33 -7.17 21.60
C LEU A 293 14.35 -6.98 23.14
N GLY A 294 14.26 -5.73 23.62
CA GLY A 294 14.42 -5.39 25.03
C GLY A 294 15.84 -4.89 25.38
N PRO A 295 16.08 -4.50 26.65
CA PRO A 295 17.38 -4.01 27.11
C PRO A 295 18.41 -5.13 27.31
N ASP A 296 17.95 -6.35 27.62
CA ASP A 296 18.80 -7.51 27.94
C ASP A 296 19.42 -8.15 26.69
N CYS A 297 19.20 -7.57 25.50
CA CYS A 297 19.66 -8.10 24.23
C CYS A 297 20.93 -7.38 23.76
N PRO A 298 22.07 -8.09 23.57
CA PRO A 298 23.31 -7.49 23.09
C PRO A 298 23.13 -6.75 21.75
N GLU A 299 23.66 -5.52 21.64
CA GLU A 299 23.42 -4.66 20.47
C GLU A 299 23.93 -5.29 19.15
N VAL A 300 24.98 -6.12 19.21
CA VAL A 300 25.50 -6.90 18.07
C VAL A 300 24.41 -7.83 17.51
N VAL A 301 23.82 -8.65 18.38
CA VAL A 301 22.75 -9.60 18.06
C VAL A 301 21.50 -8.85 17.61
N SER A 302 21.08 -7.84 18.36
CA SER A 302 19.92 -7.00 18.04
C SER A 302 20.06 -6.35 16.66
N SER A 303 21.23 -5.81 16.34
CA SER A 303 21.53 -5.15 15.06
C SER A 303 21.54 -6.13 13.89
N LYS A 304 22.19 -7.31 14.02
CA LYS A 304 22.18 -8.29 12.93
C LYS A 304 20.80 -8.92 12.73
N LEU A 305 20.05 -9.21 13.80
CA LEU A 305 18.68 -9.70 13.68
C LEU A 305 17.77 -8.69 12.96
N VAL A 306 17.83 -7.41 13.34
CA VAL A 306 17.08 -6.34 12.65
C VAL A 306 17.51 -6.22 11.18
N LYS A 307 18.80 -6.24 10.87
CA LYS A 307 19.33 -6.15 9.49
C LYS A 307 18.95 -7.35 8.61
N THR A 308 18.84 -8.54 9.19
CA THR A 308 18.69 -9.82 8.45
C THR A 308 17.23 -10.25 8.26
N PHE A 309 16.33 -9.82 9.16
CA PHE A 309 14.94 -10.28 9.26
C PHE A 309 13.90 -9.14 9.31
N THR A 310 14.26 -7.91 8.91
CA THR A 310 13.29 -6.83 8.69
C THR A 310 13.49 -6.18 7.34
N ALA A 311 12.41 -5.64 6.77
CA ALA A 311 12.45 -4.83 5.55
C ALA A 311 12.08 -3.38 5.86
N LEU A 312 12.72 -2.42 5.18
CA LEU A 312 12.33 -1.02 5.27
C LEU A 312 10.94 -0.83 4.63
N SER A 313 10.06 -0.13 5.35
CA SER A 313 8.68 0.12 4.95
C SER A 313 8.34 1.59 5.22
N TYR A 314 7.73 2.26 4.24
CA TYR A 314 7.27 3.64 4.37
C TYR A 314 5.79 3.65 4.76
N GLY A 315 5.45 4.27 5.89
CA GLY A 315 4.08 4.37 6.37
C GLY A 315 3.91 5.49 7.39
N GLY A 316 2.82 6.25 7.28
CA GLY A 316 2.55 7.37 8.19
C GLY A 316 3.61 8.48 8.14
N GLY A 317 4.20 8.73 6.97
CA GLY A 317 5.23 9.76 6.80
C GLY A 317 6.63 9.39 7.29
N ARG A 318 6.86 8.13 7.72
CA ARG A 318 8.14 7.69 8.29
C ARG A 318 8.60 6.35 7.70
N ILE A 319 9.92 6.21 7.53
CA ILE A 319 10.58 4.94 7.25
C ILE A 319 10.72 4.14 8.56
N GLN A 320 10.28 2.89 8.55
CA GLN A 320 10.35 1.98 9.70
C GLN A 320 10.72 0.57 9.26
N ASN A 321 11.39 -0.17 10.16
CA ASN A 321 11.67 -1.59 9.96
C ASN A 321 10.37 -2.39 10.20
N GLN A 322 10.01 -3.25 9.25
CA GLN A 322 8.78 -4.05 9.31
C GLN A 322 9.10 -5.53 9.09
N VAL A 323 8.49 -6.42 9.89
CA VAL A 323 8.57 -7.87 9.66
C VAL A 323 7.47 -8.24 8.66
N SER A 324 7.85 -8.31 7.37
CA SER A 324 6.96 -8.72 6.27
C SER A 324 6.63 -10.22 6.32
N ALA A 325 5.68 -10.69 5.50
CA ALA A 325 5.37 -12.12 5.42
C ALA A 325 6.55 -12.98 4.90
N SER A 326 7.39 -12.44 4.01
CA SER A 326 8.63 -13.09 3.59
C SER A 326 9.65 -13.13 4.74
N MET A 327 9.81 -12.03 5.48
CA MET A 327 10.68 -12.01 6.67
C MET A 327 10.22 -12.97 7.76
N LYS A 328 8.91 -13.09 8.05
CA LYS A 328 8.40 -14.12 8.97
C LYS A 328 8.74 -15.53 8.49
N THR A 329 8.61 -15.80 7.19
CA THR A 329 9.00 -17.09 6.59
C THR A 329 10.50 -17.36 6.79
N LYS A 330 11.35 -16.34 6.63
CA LYS A 330 12.80 -16.42 6.86
C LYS A 330 13.14 -16.68 8.33
N ILE A 331 12.51 -15.95 9.26
CA ILE A 331 12.66 -16.19 10.70
C ILE A 331 12.29 -17.63 11.05
N THR A 332 11.18 -18.15 10.51
CA THR A 332 10.77 -19.55 10.72
C THR A 332 11.82 -20.54 10.20
N ALA A 333 12.37 -20.33 9.01
CA ALA A 333 13.36 -21.25 8.45
C ALA A 333 14.68 -21.26 9.27
N TYR A 334 15.14 -20.09 9.73
CA TYR A 334 16.30 -20.01 10.63
C TYR A 334 16.02 -20.58 12.04
N ALA A 335 14.81 -20.39 12.58
CA ALA A 335 14.42 -20.97 13.86
C ALA A 335 14.34 -22.51 13.80
N ILE A 336 13.82 -23.08 12.70
CA ILE A 336 13.84 -24.53 12.46
C ILE A 336 15.27 -25.05 12.32
N ALA A 337 16.13 -24.36 11.56
CA ALA A 337 17.54 -24.75 11.40
C ALA A 337 18.29 -24.77 12.74
N LEU A 338 18.08 -23.75 13.59
CA LEU A 338 18.66 -23.71 14.92
C LEU A 338 18.08 -24.77 15.85
N ALA A 339 16.77 -25.05 15.78
CA ALA A 339 16.13 -26.10 16.56
C ALA A 339 16.63 -27.51 16.20
N LEU A 340 17.05 -27.74 14.96
CA LEU A 340 17.71 -28.98 14.54
C LEU A 340 19.09 -29.14 15.21
N HIS A 341 19.91 -28.09 15.29
CA HIS A 341 21.19 -28.11 16.02
C HIS A 341 21.01 -28.30 17.54
N ILE A 342 19.94 -27.75 18.12
CA ILE A 342 19.62 -27.90 19.55
C ILE A 342 19.26 -29.35 19.91
N ASN A 343 18.63 -30.10 18.99
CA ASN A 343 18.02 -31.41 19.24
C ASN A 343 18.49 -32.50 18.25
N ASN A 344 19.80 -32.64 18.02
CA ASN A 344 20.39 -33.74 17.26
C ASN A 344 19.71 -34.02 15.90
N PHE A 345 19.41 -32.95 15.16
CA PHE A 345 18.78 -32.97 13.83
C PHE A 345 17.33 -33.48 13.78
N GLN A 346 16.61 -33.38 14.90
CA GLN A 346 15.20 -33.71 15.02
C GLN A 346 14.43 -32.63 15.84
N THR A 347 13.41 -31.99 15.28
CA THR A 347 12.66 -30.93 15.97
C THR A 347 11.14 -31.08 15.86
N ASP A 348 10.43 -30.68 16.92
CA ASP A 348 8.96 -30.66 16.95
C ASP A 348 8.41 -29.40 16.25
N LEU A 349 7.79 -29.61 15.09
CA LEU A 349 7.18 -28.54 14.31
C LEU A 349 5.83 -28.09 14.89
N THR A 350 5.12 -28.92 15.66
CA THR A 350 3.86 -28.54 16.31
C THR A 350 4.13 -27.53 17.43
N VAL A 351 5.18 -27.70 18.23
CA VAL A 351 5.56 -26.73 19.28
C VAL A 351 6.04 -25.41 18.66
N LEU A 352 7.00 -25.47 17.71
CA LEU A 352 7.51 -24.27 17.02
C LEU A 352 6.40 -23.51 16.25
N GLN A 353 5.40 -24.20 15.71
CA GLN A 353 4.24 -23.57 15.05
C GLN A 353 3.39 -22.75 16.03
N ARG A 354 3.14 -23.30 17.23
CA ARG A 354 2.36 -22.62 18.28
C ARG A 354 3.09 -21.34 18.72
N ASP A 355 4.39 -21.43 18.95
CA ASP A 355 5.25 -20.30 19.33
C ASP A 355 5.35 -19.21 18.26
N LEU A 356 5.64 -19.58 17.01
CA LEU A 356 5.73 -18.66 15.86
C LEU A 356 4.35 -18.18 15.36
N ARG A 357 3.25 -18.66 15.96
CA ARG A 357 1.85 -18.34 15.63
C ARG A 357 1.51 -18.56 14.15
N LEU A 358 1.99 -19.67 13.60
CA LEU A 358 1.84 -20.05 12.20
C LEU A 358 0.59 -20.91 11.97
N ARG A 359 0.17 -21.02 10.71
CA ARG A 359 -0.74 -22.09 10.27
C ARG A 359 0.07 -23.36 10.04
N ASP A 360 -0.50 -24.51 10.40
CA ASP A 360 0.06 -25.85 10.19
C ASP A 360 0.64 -26.06 8.79
N THR A 361 -0.13 -25.70 7.75
CA THR A 361 0.34 -25.83 6.36
C THR A 361 1.63 -25.04 6.13
N ARG A 362 1.73 -23.81 6.66
CA ARG A 362 2.85 -22.92 6.40
C ARG A 362 4.16 -23.43 7.01
N ILE A 363 4.16 -23.99 8.22
CA ILE A 363 5.40 -24.55 8.78
C ILE A 363 5.81 -25.83 8.05
N LEU A 364 4.85 -26.67 7.65
CA LEU A 364 5.11 -27.89 6.89
C LEU A 364 5.63 -27.60 5.48
N ASP A 365 5.16 -26.52 4.83
CA ASP A 365 5.68 -26.07 3.54
C ASP A 365 7.13 -25.56 3.65
N ILE A 366 7.46 -24.87 4.74
CA ILE A 366 8.84 -24.41 5.02
C ILE A 366 9.74 -25.60 5.33
N ALA A 367 9.31 -26.55 6.18
CA ALA A 367 10.06 -27.76 6.48
C ALA A 367 10.34 -28.62 5.25
N LYS A 368 9.37 -28.75 4.31
CA LYS A 368 9.59 -29.41 3.01
C LYS A 368 10.56 -28.64 2.11
N ALA A 369 10.47 -27.31 2.08
CA ALA A 369 11.41 -26.47 1.33
C ALA A 369 12.84 -26.59 1.88
N MET A 370 12.98 -26.80 3.20
CA MET A 370 14.23 -27.14 3.88
C MET A 370 14.63 -28.63 3.78
N ARG A 371 13.94 -29.42 2.94
CA ARG A 371 14.16 -30.87 2.75
C ARG A 371 14.15 -31.69 4.05
N LEU A 372 13.33 -31.32 5.02
CA LEU A 372 13.17 -32.11 6.25
C LEU A 372 12.21 -33.28 6.04
N LYS A 373 12.60 -34.47 6.50
CA LYS A 373 11.76 -35.65 6.57
C LYS A 373 10.73 -35.46 7.68
N ILE A 374 9.46 -35.30 7.31
CA ILE A 374 8.37 -35.07 8.27
C ILE A 374 7.73 -36.40 8.67
N THR A 375 7.72 -36.70 9.97
CA THR A 375 7.02 -37.85 10.57
C THR A 375 5.91 -37.38 11.51
N LYS A 376 4.98 -38.29 11.84
CA LYS A 376 4.01 -38.11 12.91
C LYS A 376 4.47 -38.89 14.14
N SER A 377 4.40 -38.28 15.31
CA SER A 377 4.47 -38.95 16.61
C SER A 377 3.18 -38.69 17.39
N LYS A 378 2.83 -39.59 18.31
CA LYS A 378 1.79 -39.32 19.31
C LYS A 378 2.45 -38.61 20.49
N GLY A 379 1.86 -37.51 20.95
CA GLY A 379 2.32 -36.84 22.17
C GLY A 379 2.17 -37.74 23.40
N LEU A 380 2.87 -37.41 24.49
CA LEU A 380 2.81 -38.14 25.76
C LEU A 380 1.39 -38.24 26.36
N SER A 381 0.49 -37.33 25.98
CA SER A 381 -0.92 -37.32 26.37
C SER A 381 -1.83 -38.17 25.47
N GLY A 382 -1.32 -38.74 24.37
CA GLY A 382 -2.07 -39.53 23.39
C GLY A 382 -3.09 -38.77 22.53
N LEU A 383 -3.44 -37.53 22.89
CA LEU A 383 -4.49 -36.72 22.26
C LEU A 383 -3.97 -35.79 21.14
N ASP A 384 -2.75 -35.25 21.27
CA ASP A 384 -2.12 -34.40 20.25
C ASP A 384 -1.27 -35.24 19.27
N GLU A 385 -1.44 -35.03 17.96
CA GLU A 385 -0.50 -35.48 16.92
C GLU A 385 0.65 -34.47 16.78
N HIS A 386 1.85 -34.87 17.20
CA HIS A 386 3.06 -34.08 17.06
C HIS A 386 3.71 -34.35 15.70
N LYS A 387 4.14 -33.29 15.01
CA LYS A 387 4.71 -33.36 13.65
C LYS A 387 6.20 -33.10 13.76
N ILE A 388 7.00 -34.14 13.62
CA ILE A 388 8.44 -34.07 13.87
C ILE A 388 9.16 -33.90 12.53
N GLY A 389 10.03 -32.90 12.43
CA GLY A 389 10.91 -32.69 11.29
C GLY A 389 12.31 -33.21 11.61
N THR A 390 12.80 -34.16 10.82
CA THR A 390 14.16 -34.72 10.93
C THR A 390 14.98 -34.34 9.69
N LEU A 391 16.21 -33.89 9.89
CA LEU A 391 17.17 -33.72 8.80
C LEU A 391 17.98 -35.02 8.65
N SER A 392 17.79 -35.72 7.54
CA SER A 392 18.41 -37.02 7.27
C SER A 392 18.94 -37.08 5.84
N LEU A 393 20.14 -37.61 5.66
CA LEU A 393 20.72 -37.86 4.35
C LEU A 393 20.33 -39.27 3.84
N PRO A 394 20.16 -39.48 2.52
CA PRO A 394 20.12 -38.44 1.47
C PRO A 394 18.87 -37.56 1.57
N LEU A 395 18.99 -36.29 1.16
CA LEU A 395 17.94 -35.29 1.33
C LEU A 395 16.65 -35.65 0.54
N PRO A 396 15.46 -35.65 1.16
CA PRO A 396 14.22 -36.02 0.50
C PRO A 396 13.81 -35.01 -0.59
N VAL A 397 13.67 -35.50 -1.83
CA VAL A 397 13.24 -34.71 -2.99
C VAL A 397 11.72 -34.52 -2.98
N TYR A 398 11.25 -33.49 -2.28
CA TYR A 398 9.86 -33.07 -2.34
C TYR A 398 9.54 -32.38 -3.67
N LYS A 399 8.77 -33.06 -4.54
CA LYS A 399 8.18 -32.44 -5.72
C LYS A 399 7.27 -31.29 -5.28
N MET A 400 7.70 -30.05 -5.51
CA MET A 400 6.87 -28.86 -5.32
C MET A 400 5.58 -29.04 -6.10
N THR A 401 4.43 -28.99 -5.42
CA THR A 401 3.14 -28.95 -6.10
C THR A 401 3.09 -27.66 -6.90
N PRO A 402 2.84 -27.70 -8.23
CA PRO A 402 2.85 -26.50 -9.04
C PRO A 402 1.79 -25.54 -8.50
N SER A 403 2.23 -24.38 -7.99
CA SER A 403 1.36 -23.39 -7.37
C SER A 403 0.20 -23.09 -8.31
N GLN A 404 -1.04 -23.22 -7.83
CA GLN A 404 -2.25 -23.21 -8.65
C GLN A 404 -2.18 -22.10 -9.71
N ARG A 405 -1.96 -22.49 -10.98
CA ARG A 405 -1.92 -21.54 -12.10
C ARG A 405 -3.18 -20.69 -12.00
N ARG A 406 -3.01 -19.37 -11.81
CA ARG A 406 -4.11 -18.41 -11.83
C ARG A 406 -4.91 -18.72 -13.10
N ARG A 407 -6.17 -19.10 -12.96
CA ARG A 407 -7.03 -19.36 -14.12
C ARG A 407 -7.04 -18.11 -14.96
N SER A 408 -6.50 -18.20 -16.18
CA SER A 408 -6.69 -17.18 -17.20
C SER A 408 -8.18 -17.14 -17.48
N VAL A 409 -8.85 -16.11 -16.96
CA VAL A 409 -10.22 -15.80 -17.37
C VAL A 409 -10.13 -15.37 -18.83
N ARG A 410 -10.87 -16.07 -19.70
CA ARG A 410 -11.20 -15.59 -21.05
C ARG A 410 -12.33 -14.58 -20.95
#